data_AF-A0A936KS65-F1
#
_entry.id   AF-A0A936KS65-F1
#
_cell.length_a   1.000
_cell.length_b   1.000
_cell.length_c   1.000
_cell.angle_alpha   90.00
_cell.angle_beta   90.00
_cell.angle_gamma   90.00
#
_symmetry.space_group_name_H-M   'P 1'
#
loop_
_entity.id
_entity.type
_entity.pdbx_description
1 polymer ?
#
loop_
_entity_poly.entity_id
_entity_poly.type
_entity_poly.pdbx_seq_one_letter_code
_entity_poly.pdbx_strand_id
1 'polypeptide(L)'
;MSGRKGMKHYRVEIKQEAVRLVQEEHLTYATVAARLGIRKADRIKAWVRKYREEGEASFHKPIGRPLKSQKEVKQFMGEFVKVEIIVHS
;
A
#
# COMPACT_ATOMS: atom_id res chain seq x y z
N MET A 1 20.33 17.96 11.40
CA MET A 1 20.14 17.02 10.26
C MET A 1 18.87 17.41 9.51
N SER A 2 19.02 18.11 8.39
CA SER A 2 17.95 18.70 7.58
C SER A 2 17.10 17.65 6.89
N GLY A 3 15.78 17.67 7.11
CA GLY A 3 14.83 16.81 6.38
C GLY A 3 15.01 16.95 4.86
N ARG A 4 15.06 15.83 4.14
CA ARG A 4 15.28 15.82 2.69
C ARG A 4 14.20 16.65 1.98
N LYS A 5 14.60 17.80 1.43
CA LYS A 5 13.80 18.68 0.58
C LYS A 5 13.17 17.85 -0.56
N GLY A 6 11.84 17.73 -0.58
CA GLY A 6 11.10 17.00 -1.63
C GLY A 6 10.13 15.90 -1.18
N MET A 7 9.94 15.71 0.14
CA MET A 7 8.92 14.79 0.65
C MET A 7 7.53 15.43 0.53
N LYS A 8 6.80 15.08 -0.55
CA LYS A 8 5.41 15.49 -0.74
C LYS A 8 4.52 14.37 -0.20
N HIS A 9 3.70 14.70 0.79
CA HIS A 9 2.66 13.80 1.28
C HIS A 9 1.47 13.85 0.32
N TYR A 10 1.00 12.67 -0.09
CA TYR A 10 -0.25 12.52 -0.82
C TYR A 10 -1.29 11.95 0.14
N ARG A 11 -2.52 12.46 0.03
CA ARG A 11 -3.69 11.93 0.73
C ARG A 11 -3.90 10.45 0.36
N VAL A 12 -4.52 9.69 1.25
CA VAL A 12 -4.79 8.26 1.04
C VAL A 12 -5.64 8.05 -0.22
N GLU A 13 -6.65 8.90 -0.42
CA GLU A 13 -7.53 8.94 -1.59
C GLU A 13 -6.74 8.92 -2.91
N ILE A 14 -5.71 9.76 -3.03
CA ILE A 14 -4.85 9.84 -4.23
C ILE A 14 -4.06 8.55 -4.45
N LYS A 15 -3.64 7.88 -3.37
CA LYS A 15 -2.91 6.62 -3.47
C LYS A 15 -3.83 5.48 -3.88
N GLN A 16 -5.05 5.44 -3.33
CA GLN A 16 -6.08 4.46 -3.67
C GLN A 16 -6.47 4.60 -5.14
N GLU A 17 -6.76 5.83 -5.59
CA GLU A 17 -7.10 6.09 -6.99
C GLU A 17 -5.95 5.69 -7.93
N ALA A 18 -4.70 5.98 -7.56
CA ALA A 18 -3.54 5.57 -8.35
C ALA A 18 -3.42 4.04 -8.50
N VAL A 19 -3.72 3.30 -7.44
CA VAL A 19 -3.70 1.82 -7.48
C VAL A 19 -4.87 1.29 -8.30
N ARG A 20 -6.06 1.87 -8.12
CA ARG A 20 -7.27 1.52 -8.86
C ARG A 20 -7.06 1.65 -10.36
N LEU A 21 -6.55 2.79 -10.82
CA LEU A 21 -6.27 3.05 -12.25
C LEU A 21 -5.26 2.06 -12.85
N VAL A 22 -4.32 1.54 -12.06
CA VAL A 22 -3.36 0.52 -12.53
C VAL A 22 -3.97 -0.88 -12.53
N GLN A 23 -4.86 -1.20 -11.59
CA GLN A 23 -5.46 -2.53 -11.46
C GLN A 23 -6.68 -2.73 -12.38
N GLU A 24 -7.56 -1.73 -12.46
CA GLU A 24 -8.81 -1.80 -13.21
C GLU A 24 -8.62 -1.36 -14.67
N GLU A 25 -7.97 -0.22 -14.89
CA GLU A 25 -7.77 0.34 -16.23
C GLU A 25 -6.44 -0.11 -16.88
N HIS A 26 -5.62 -0.90 -16.17
CA HIS A 26 -4.30 -1.36 -16.62
C HIS A 26 -3.38 -0.25 -17.16
N LEU A 27 -3.56 0.98 -16.68
CA LEU A 27 -2.78 2.13 -17.13
C LEU A 27 -1.33 2.03 -16.69
N THR A 28 -0.44 2.58 -17.51
CA THR A 28 0.97 2.68 -17.14
C THR A 28 1.17 3.66 -15.98
N TYR A 29 2.19 3.43 -15.17
CA TYR A 29 2.52 4.31 -14.04
C TYR A 29 2.77 5.77 -14.46
N ALA A 30 3.29 6.00 -15.67
CA ALA A 30 3.53 7.34 -16.19
C ALA A 30 2.22 8.06 -16.52
N THR A 31 1.28 7.37 -17.16
CA THR A 31 -0.06 7.89 -17.48
C THR A 31 -0.83 8.24 -16.21
N VAL A 32 -0.82 7.35 -15.22
CA VAL A 32 -1.46 7.61 -13.92
C VAL A 32 -0.80 8.77 -13.19
N ALA A 33 0.54 8.88 -13.27
CA ALA A 33 1.26 10.00 -12.69
C ALA A 33 0.86 11.35 -13.29
N ALA A 34 0.71 11.40 -14.62
CA ALA A 34 0.23 12.59 -15.31
C ALA A 34 -1.22 12.94 -14.89
N ARG A 35 -2.13 11.95 -14.89
CA ARG A 35 -3.54 12.13 -14.53
C ARG A 35 -3.74 12.64 -13.10
N LEU A 36 -2.92 12.18 -12.16
CA LEU A 36 -3.01 12.55 -10.73
C LEU A 36 -2.05 13.67 -10.31
N GLY A 37 -1.31 14.28 -11.24
CA GLY A 37 -0.35 15.34 -10.93
C GLY A 37 0.81 14.88 -10.03
N ILE A 38 1.18 13.60 -10.12
CA ILE A 38 2.24 13.00 -9.32
C ILE A 38 3.57 13.17 -10.06
N ARG A 39 4.51 13.85 -9.41
CA ARG A 39 5.81 14.18 -10.03
C ARG A 39 6.64 12.96 -10.47
N LYS A 40 6.53 11.81 -9.79
CA LYS A 40 7.35 10.61 -10.07
C LYS A 40 6.48 9.38 -10.12
N ALA A 41 6.48 8.69 -11.26
CA ALA A 41 5.78 7.42 -11.48
C ALA A 41 6.24 6.32 -10.52
N ASP A 42 7.51 6.33 -10.07
CA ASP A 42 8.04 5.38 -9.08
C ASP A 42 7.26 5.36 -7.76
N ARG A 43 6.60 6.48 -7.40
CA ARG A 43 5.75 6.53 -6.20
C ARG A 43 4.54 5.62 -6.35
N ILE A 44 3.94 5.60 -7.54
CA ILE A 44 2.79 4.75 -7.86
C ILE A 44 3.22 3.29 -7.86
N LYS A 45 4.37 2.98 -8.47
CA LYS A 45 4.95 1.62 -8.42
C LYS A 45 5.11 1.12 -6.98
N ALA A 46 5.60 1.97 -6.08
CA ALA A 46 5.72 1.62 -4.66
C ALA A 46 4.37 1.40 -3.97
N TRP A 47 3.34 2.19 -4.29
CA TRP A 47 2.00 2.01 -3.73
C TRP A 47 1.33 0.73 -4.23
N VAL A 48 1.38 0.48 -5.55
CA VAL A 48 0.84 -0.75 -6.15
C VAL A 48 1.53 -1.97 -5.56
N ARG A 49 2.85 -1.93 -5.37
CA ARG A 49 3.57 -3.04 -4.72
C ARG A 49 3.08 -3.30 -3.30
N LYS A 50 2.99 -2.26 -2.48
CA LYS A 50 2.49 -2.38 -1.10
C LYS A 50 1.04 -2.84 -1.03
N TYR A 51 0.21 -2.39 -1.96
CA TYR A 51 -1.18 -2.83 -2.08
C TYR A 51 -1.27 -4.31 -2.45
N ARG A 52 -0.40 -4.82 -3.32
CA ARG A 52 -0.35 -6.26 -3.62
C ARG A 52 0.11 -7.10 -2.42
N GLU A 53 0.98 -6.54 -1.57
CA GLU A 53 1.49 -7.24 -0.38
C GLU A 53 0.50 -7.21 0.80
N GLU A 54 -0.21 -6.10 1.02
CA GLU A 54 -0.99 -5.86 2.25
C GLU A 54 -2.41 -5.33 2.00
N GLY A 55 -2.84 -5.22 0.75
CA GLY A 55 -4.15 -4.67 0.38
C GLY A 55 -4.33 -3.22 0.84
N GLU A 56 -5.56 -2.87 1.20
CA GLU A 56 -5.92 -1.53 1.69
C GLU A 56 -5.21 -1.15 2.99
N ALA A 57 -4.84 -2.13 3.82
CA ALA A 57 -4.12 -1.89 5.07
C ALA A 57 -2.77 -1.18 4.86
N SER A 58 -2.20 -1.27 3.65
CA SER A 58 -0.97 -0.58 3.27
C SER A 58 -1.06 0.96 3.38
N PHE A 59 -2.26 1.54 3.28
CA PHE A 59 -2.45 2.99 3.31
C PHE A 59 -2.62 3.57 4.72
N HIS A 60 -3.03 2.76 5.69
CA HIS A 60 -3.31 3.18 7.07
C HIS A 60 -2.13 2.99 8.02
N LYS A 61 -1.00 2.50 7.51
CA LYS A 61 0.19 2.30 8.32
C LYS A 61 0.75 3.61 8.88
N PRO A 62 1.07 3.68 10.18
CA PRO A 62 1.71 4.84 10.77
C PRO A 62 3.07 5.09 10.09
N ILE A 63 3.33 6.36 9.76
CA ILE A 63 4.59 6.78 9.17
C ILE A 63 5.64 6.82 10.29
N GLY A 64 6.58 5.87 10.29
CA GLY A 64 7.68 5.84 11.26
C GLY A 64 8.04 4.43 11.71
N ARG A 65 8.83 4.34 12.80
CA ARG A 65 9.17 3.06 13.43
C ARG A 65 7.88 2.42 13.96
N PRO A 66 7.48 1.23 13.50
CA PRO A 66 6.30 0.56 14.04
C PRO A 66 6.52 0.26 15.53
N LEU A 67 5.51 0.57 16.35
CA LEU A 67 5.52 0.22 17.76
C LEU A 67 5.45 -1.30 17.90
N LYS A 68 6.16 -1.87 18.88
CA LYS A 68 6.48 -3.30 19.03
C LYS A 68 5.26 -4.26 19.01
N SER A 69 4.04 -3.75 19.18
CA SER A 69 2.79 -4.53 19.35
C SER A 69 2.15 -5.09 18.08
N GLN A 70 2.50 -4.62 16.87
CA GLN A 70 1.84 -5.12 15.63
C GLN A 70 2.34 -6.48 15.11
N LYS A 71 3.42 -7.04 15.68
CA LYS A 71 3.92 -8.36 15.28
C LYS A 71 3.02 -9.51 15.75
N GLU A 72 2.40 -9.38 16.93
CA GLU A 72 1.53 -10.43 17.49
C GLU A 72 0.24 -10.62 16.69
N VAL A 73 -0.39 -9.53 16.24
CA VAL A 73 -1.68 -9.59 15.54
C VAL A 73 -1.58 -10.29 14.19
N LYS A 74 -0.48 -10.10 13.45
CA LYS A 74 -0.26 -10.80 12.16
C LYS A 74 -0.02 -12.31 12.34
N GLN A 75 0.58 -12.72 13.46
CA GLN A 75 0.83 -14.13 13.74
C GLN A 75 -0.48 -14.86 14.07
N PHE A 76 -1.37 -14.22 14.84
CA PHE A 76 -2.68 -14.77 15.20
C PHE A 76 -3.64 -14.87 13.99
N MET A 77 -3.67 -13.84 13.13
CA MET A 77 -4.54 -13.85 11.93
C MET A 77 -4.06 -14.84 10.85
N GLY A 78 -2.76 -15.11 10.74
CA GLY A 78 -2.22 -16.11 9.81
C GLY A 78 -2.43 -17.56 10.27
N GLU A 79 -2.73 -17.77 11.56
CA GLU A 79 -3.07 -19.06 12.14
C GLU A 79 -4.54 -19.42 11.89
N PHE A 80 -5.46 -18.46 12.05
CA PHE A 80 -6.90 -18.65 11.86
C PHE A 80 -7.28 -19.08 10.42
N VAL A 81 -6.65 -18.49 9.40
CA VAL A 81 -6.91 -18.81 7.98
C VAL A 81 -6.45 -20.22 7.60
N LYS A 82 -5.48 -20.80 8.32
CA LYS A 82 -5.04 -22.19 8.08
C LYS A 82 -6.02 -23.23 8.61
N VAL A 83 -6.75 -22.92 9.68
CA VAL A 83 -7.67 -23.88 10.31
C VAL A 83 -8.96 -24.03 9.50
N GLU A 84 -9.47 -22.96 8.88
CA GLU A 84 -10.72 -23.00 8.09
C GLU A 84 -10.60 -23.80 6.77
N ILE A 85 -9.40 -23.90 6.19
CA ILE A 85 -9.16 -24.67 4.95
C ILE A 85 -9.17 -26.18 5.21
N ILE A 86 -8.85 -26.63 6.43
CA ILE A 86 -8.74 -28.06 6.77
C ILE A 86 -10.12 -28.70 7.04
N VAL A 87 -11.14 -27.91 7.38
CA VAL A 87 -12.46 -28.43 7.80
C VAL A 87 -13.39 -28.77 6.60
N HIS A 88 -12.98 -28.49 5.36
CA HIS A 88 -13.78 -28.74 4.15
C HIS A 88 -13.18 -29.80 3.20
N SER A 89 -12.36 -30.74 3.69
CA SER A 89 -11.83 -31.86 2.89
C SER A 89 -12.34 -33.22 3.35
#